data_AF-A0A434AZA3-F1
#
_entry.id   AF-A0A434AZA3-F1
#
_cell.length_a   1.000
_cell.length_b   1.000
_cell.length_c   1.000
_cell.angle_alpha   90.00
_cell.angle_beta   90.00
_cell.angle_gamma   90.00
#
_symmetry.space_group_name_H-M   'P 1'
#
loop_
_entity.id
_entity.type
_entity.pdbx_description
1 polymer ?
#
loop_
_entity_poly.entity_id
_entity_poly.type
_entity_poly.pdbx_seq_one_letter_code
_entity_poly.pdbx_strand_id
1 'polypeptide(L)'
;MSGLIEDRAGINQNIIEFYKIQPGVKELQLEKIEEYLILMSSFYQDTIGELDDLKDDQSTDNLNVIIDILNSYINLVGVEIEKIFPDFPIRLEPIENKDFNLNEIQIIEILQGLNKGDRDIWQIKGNLEELAELVFEDSFQSQFWLTISQLISNINAELTVWVDNLL
;
A
#
# COMPACT_ATOMS: atom_id res chain seq x y z
N MET A 1 -14.99 -11.63 6.98
CA MET A 1 -13.89 -10.78 6.46
C MET A 1 -14.18 -9.28 6.56
N SER A 2 -15.24 -8.80 7.25
CA SER A 2 -15.51 -7.35 7.37
C SER A 2 -14.67 -6.59 8.43
N GLY A 3 -13.90 -7.30 9.26
CA GLY A 3 -13.20 -6.70 10.41
C GLY A 3 -12.16 -5.64 10.05
N LEU A 4 -11.31 -5.87 9.03
CA LEU A 4 -10.24 -4.92 8.67
C LEU A 4 -10.77 -3.65 7.99
N ILE A 5 -11.90 -3.76 7.28
CA ILE A 5 -12.53 -2.66 6.55
C ILE A 5 -13.32 -1.76 7.51
N GLU A 6 -14.08 -2.36 8.43
CA GLU A 6 -14.81 -1.64 9.48
C GLU A 6 -13.84 -0.90 10.43
N ASP A 7 -12.68 -1.50 10.73
CA ASP A 7 -11.70 -0.91 11.66
C ASP A 7 -11.02 0.34 11.07
N ARG A 8 -10.69 0.35 9.76
CA ARG A 8 -10.06 1.52 9.11
C ARG A 8 -11.00 2.72 8.95
N ALA A 9 -12.26 2.48 8.56
CA ALA A 9 -13.26 3.55 8.52
C ALA A 9 -13.48 4.13 9.93
N GLY A 10 -13.50 3.27 10.96
CA GLY A 10 -13.54 3.67 12.36
C GLY A 10 -12.31 4.49 12.79
N ILE A 11 -11.10 4.11 12.37
CA ILE A 11 -9.87 4.86 12.67
C ILE A 11 -9.92 6.26 12.04
N ASN A 12 -10.30 6.38 10.76
CA ASN A 12 -10.40 7.69 10.10
C ASN A 12 -11.45 8.58 10.79
N GLN A 13 -12.60 8.00 11.15
CA GLN A 13 -13.64 8.71 11.89
C GLN A 13 -13.11 9.22 13.25
N ASN A 14 -12.37 8.38 13.98
CA ASN A 14 -11.79 8.73 15.27
C ASN A 14 -10.76 9.86 15.14
N ILE A 15 -9.93 9.86 14.08
CA ILE A 15 -8.98 10.93 13.77
C ILE A 15 -9.75 12.25 13.56
N ILE A 16 -10.78 12.26 12.72
CA ILE A 16 -11.57 13.46 12.45
C ILE A 16 -12.31 13.96 13.69
N GLU A 17 -12.92 13.08 14.47
CA GLU A 17 -13.61 13.43 15.72
C GLU A 17 -12.66 14.02 16.77
N PHE A 18 -11.43 13.49 16.86
CA PHE A 18 -10.40 14.04 17.73
C PHE A 18 -10.07 15.49 17.38
N TYR A 19 -9.93 15.83 16.09
CA TYR A 19 -9.56 17.18 15.68
C TYR A 19 -10.71 18.19 15.71
N LYS A 20 -11.96 17.74 15.55
CA LYS A 20 -13.15 18.60 15.72
C LYS A 20 -13.22 19.26 17.10
N ILE A 21 -12.59 18.67 18.12
CA ILE A 21 -12.56 19.20 19.49
C ILE A 21 -11.26 19.93 19.85
N GLN A 22 -10.26 19.96 18.97
CA GLN A 22 -8.96 20.60 19.24
C GLN A 22 -9.02 22.12 19.01
N PRO A 23 -8.60 22.95 19.99
CA PRO A 23 -8.54 24.39 19.81
C PRO A 23 -7.43 24.78 18.83
N GLY A 24 -7.78 25.54 17.79
CA GLY A 24 -6.81 26.07 16.81
C GLY A 24 -6.87 25.43 15.42
N VAL A 25 -7.58 24.31 15.27
CA VAL A 25 -7.81 23.68 13.97
C VAL A 25 -8.87 24.46 13.20
N LYS A 26 -8.59 24.84 11.94
CA LYS A 26 -9.57 25.51 11.08
C LYS A 26 -10.46 24.48 10.38
N GLU A 27 -11.74 24.78 10.29
CA GLU A 27 -12.76 23.92 9.64
C GLU A 27 -12.36 23.52 8.20
N LEU A 28 -11.84 24.46 7.41
CA LEU A 28 -11.33 24.21 6.05
C LEU A 28 -10.10 23.28 5.99
N GLN A 29 -9.31 23.18 7.05
CA GLN A 29 -8.17 22.24 7.12
C GLN A 29 -8.67 20.84 7.44
N LEU A 30 -9.62 20.74 8.38
CA LEU A 30 -10.33 19.51 8.73
C LEU A 30 -11.03 18.88 7.52
N GLU A 31 -11.80 19.67 6.76
CA GLU A 31 -12.50 19.20 5.56
C GLU A 31 -11.54 18.57 4.54
N LYS A 32 -10.40 19.22 4.28
CA LYS A 32 -9.39 18.70 3.34
C LYS A 32 -8.77 17.39 3.79
N ILE A 33 -8.48 17.27 5.09
CA ILE A 33 -7.91 16.03 5.65
C ILE A 33 -8.93 14.91 5.59
N GLU A 34 -10.19 15.19 5.92
CA GLU A 34 -11.29 14.24 5.76
C GLU A 34 -11.40 13.74 4.32
N GLU A 35 -11.38 14.64 3.33
CA GLU A 35 -11.37 14.29 1.91
C GLU A 35 -10.20 13.37 1.53
N TYR A 36 -8.98 13.69 1.99
CA TYR A 36 -7.80 12.88 1.68
C TYR A 36 -7.81 11.51 2.36
N LEU A 37 -8.22 11.42 3.63
CA LEU A 37 -8.34 10.15 4.33
C LEU A 37 -9.38 9.24 3.69
N ILE A 38 -10.51 9.80 3.24
CA ILE A 38 -11.55 9.06 2.52
C ILE A 38 -11.01 8.55 1.18
N LEU A 39 -10.35 9.41 0.40
CA LEU A 39 -9.80 9.05 -0.91
C LEU A 39 -8.76 7.93 -0.81
N MET A 40 -7.79 8.09 0.09
CA MET A 40 -6.74 7.10 0.35
C MET A 40 -7.30 5.77 0.85
N SER A 41 -8.32 5.83 1.71
CA SER A 41 -9.02 4.64 2.18
C SER A 41 -9.76 3.93 1.04
N SER A 42 -10.36 4.66 0.10
CA SER A 42 -11.01 4.07 -1.07
C SER A 42 -9.99 3.30 -1.91
N PHE A 43 -8.89 3.95 -2.30
CA PHE A 43 -7.84 3.28 -3.09
C PHE A 43 -7.31 2.03 -2.41
N TYR A 44 -7.05 2.10 -1.10
CA TYR A 44 -6.61 0.95 -0.32
C TYR A 44 -7.65 -0.18 -0.33
N GLN A 45 -8.92 0.12 -0.10
CA GLN A 45 -9.99 -0.88 -0.06
C GLN A 45 -10.19 -1.56 -1.41
N ASP A 46 -10.23 -0.78 -2.49
CA ASP A 46 -10.40 -1.29 -3.84
C ASP A 46 -9.24 -2.22 -4.20
N THR A 47 -7.99 -1.79 -3.94
CA THR A 47 -6.79 -2.59 -4.22
C THR A 47 -6.72 -3.87 -3.37
N ILE A 48 -7.03 -3.81 -2.08
CA ILE A 48 -7.04 -5.02 -1.24
C ILE A 48 -8.15 -5.98 -1.66
N GLY A 49 -9.32 -5.47 -2.09
CA GLY A 49 -10.38 -6.29 -2.66
C GLY A 49 -9.92 -7.04 -3.91
N GLU A 50 -9.27 -6.34 -4.84
CA GLU A 50 -8.68 -6.95 -6.04
C GLU A 50 -7.62 -8.02 -5.72
N LEU A 51 -6.81 -7.80 -4.68
CA LEU A 51 -5.85 -8.80 -4.22
C LEU A 51 -6.52 -10.00 -3.55
N ASP A 52 -7.52 -9.79 -2.71
CA ASP A 52 -8.25 -10.86 -2.00
C ASP A 52 -8.91 -11.82 -3.00
N ASP A 53 -9.37 -11.32 -4.16
CA ASP A 53 -9.94 -12.15 -5.24
C ASP A 53 -8.92 -13.15 -5.83
N LEU A 54 -7.62 -12.91 -5.66
CA LEU A 54 -6.53 -13.76 -6.16
C LEU A 54 -5.92 -14.69 -5.09
N LYS A 55 -6.33 -14.56 -3.83
CA LYS A 55 -5.66 -15.16 -2.67
C LYS A 55 -5.53 -16.68 -2.72
N ASP A 56 -6.56 -17.37 -3.20
CA ASP A 56 -6.63 -18.82 -3.25
C ASP A 56 -6.32 -19.41 -4.64
N ASP A 57 -6.04 -18.55 -5.63
CA ASP A 57 -5.68 -18.97 -6.97
C ASP A 57 -4.16 -19.13 -7.08
N GLN A 58 -3.70 -20.32 -7.50
CA GLN A 58 -2.29 -20.74 -7.58
C GLN A 58 -1.77 -20.74 -9.03
N SER A 59 -2.43 -20.01 -9.94
CA SER A 59 -1.96 -19.89 -11.32
C SER A 59 -0.72 -18.99 -11.43
N THR A 60 0.24 -19.37 -12.28
CA THR A 60 1.48 -18.61 -12.52
C THR A 60 1.24 -17.21 -13.11
N ASP A 61 0.11 -17.01 -13.80
CA ASP A 61 -0.26 -15.71 -14.37
C ASP A 61 -0.55 -14.66 -13.28
N ASN A 62 -0.91 -15.09 -12.08
CA ASN A 62 -1.24 -14.21 -10.96
C ASN A 62 -0.06 -13.39 -10.46
N LEU A 63 1.18 -13.84 -10.70
CA LEU A 63 2.37 -13.08 -10.34
C LEU A 63 2.40 -11.71 -11.01
N ASN A 64 2.13 -11.67 -12.32
CA ASN A 64 2.04 -10.41 -13.07
C ASN A 64 0.83 -9.58 -12.64
N VAL A 65 -0.33 -10.23 -12.46
CA VAL A 65 -1.57 -9.55 -12.06
C VAL A 65 -1.40 -8.86 -10.70
N ILE A 66 -0.80 -9.52 -9.72
CA ILE A 66 -0.53 -8.94 -8.40
C ILE A 66 0.41 -7.73 -8.51
N ILE A 67 1.43 -7.79 -9.36
CA ILE A 67 2.31 -6.63 -9.62
C ILE A 67 1.56 -5.50 -10.32
N ASP A 68 0.67 -5.79 -11.26
CA ASP A 68 -0.14 -4.78 -11.94
C ASP A 68 -1.12 -4.09 -10.98
N ILE A 69 -1.71 -4.83 -10.04
CA ILE A 69 -2.53 -4.28 -8.97
C ILE A 69 -1.69 -3.36 -8.07
N LEU A 70 -0.51 -3.81 -7.64
CA LEU A 70 0.43 -2.98 -6.87
C LEU A 70 0.80 -1.69 -7.62
N ASN A 71 1.13 -1.80 -8.91
CA ASN A 71 1.48 -0.66 -9.76
C ASN A 71 0.33 0.32 -9.90
N SER A 72 -0.90 -0.19 -10.05
CA SER A 72 -2.10 0.63 -10.15
C SER A 72 -2.32 1.41 -8.85
N TYR A 73 -2.18 0.75 -7.69
CA TYR A 73 -2.24 1.40 -6.39
C TYR A 73 -1.15 2.47 -6.21
N ILE A 74 0.11 2.14 -6.48
CA ILE A 74 1.24 3.08 -6.39
C ILE A 74 1.00 4.29 -7.29
N ASN A 75 0.49 4.10 -8.50
CA ASN A 75 0.21 5.19 -9.42
C ASN A 75 -0.92 6.10 -8.91
N LEU A 76 -2.05 5.52 -8.48
CA LEU A 76 -3.19 6.27 -7.94
C LEU A 76 -2.76 7.13 -6.75
N VAL A 77 -2.07 6.50 -5.81
CA VAL A 77 -1.62 7.13 -4.58
C VAL A 77 -0.52 8.15 -4.84
N GLY A 78 0.47 7.82 -5.67
CA GLY A 78 1.58 8.71 -6.02
C GLY A 78 1.09 10.02 -6.66
N VAL A 79 0.15 9.93 -7.60
CA VAL A 79 -0.43 11.11 -8.26
C VAL A 79 -1.17 12.01 -7.27
N GLU A 80 -1.90 11.45 -6.31
CA GLU A 80 -2.60 12.27 -5.30
C GLU A 80 -1.63 12.84 -4.27
N ILE A 81 -0.65 12.08 -3.79
CA ILE A 81 0.36 12.58 -2.85
C ILE A 81 1.11 13.76 -3.43
N GLU A 82 1.54 13.72 -4.69
CA GLU A 82 2.28 14.85 -5.28
C GLU A 82 1.48 16.15 -5.29
N LYS A 83 0.14 16.06 -5.38
CA LYS A 83 -0.75 17.23 -5.31
C LYS A 83 -0.86 17.78 -3.88
N ILE A 84 -0.79 16.91 -2.88
CA ILE A 84 -1.03 17.23 -1.46
C ILE A 84 0.29 17.62 -0.78
N PHE A 85 1.36 16.88 -1.08
CA PHE A 85 2.67 16.91 -0.45
C PHE A 85 3.77 17.00 -1.52
N PRO A 86 4.00 18.18 -2.12
CA PRO A 86 5.04 18.34 -3.14
C PRO A 86 6.46 18.02 -2.63
N ASP A 87 6.67 18.08 -1.31
CA ASP A 87 7.95 17.80 -0.64
C ASP A 87 8.00 16.42 0.03
N PHE A 88 7.07 15.50 -0.31
CA PHE A 88 7.05 14.16 0.27
C PHE A 88 8.40 13.43 0.01
N PRO A 89 9.05 12.88 1.05
CA PRO A 89 10.44 12.42 0.94
C PRO A 89 10.59 11.11 0.12
N ILE A 90 9.49 10.43 -0.18
CA ILE A 90 9.49 9.15 -0.88
C ILE A 90 8.66 9.26 -2.15
N ARG A 91 9.30 9.29 -3.32
CA ARG A 91 8.56 9.15 -4.57
C ARG A 91 8.00 7.73 -4.70
N LEU A 92 6.69 7.66 -4.88
CA LEU A 92 5.96 6.44 -5.23
C LEU A 92 5.81 6.42 -6.74
N GLU A 93 6.72 5.71 -7.40
CA GLU A 93 6.73 5.54 -8.85
C GLU A 93 6.38 4.09 -9.18
N PRO A 94 5.50 3.84 -10.18
CA PRO A 94 5.21 2.50 -10.63
C PRO A 94 6.48 1.76 -11.06
N ILE A 95 6.49 0.45 -10.84
CA ILE A 95 7.60 -0.41 -11.20
C ILE A 95 7.66 -0.52 -12.73
N GLU A 96 8.75 -0.07 -13.33
CA GLU A 96 9.04 -0.32 -14.74
C GLU A 96 9.36 -1.80 -14.95
N ASN A 97 8.37 -2.58 -15.37
CA ASN A 97 8.59 -3.95 -15.82
C ASN A 97 8.50 -4.03 -17.35
N LYS A 98 9.54 -4.57 -18.00
CA LYS A 98 9.60 -4.76 -19.46
C LYS A 98 9.24 -6.18 -19.90
N ASP A 99 9.11 -7.10 -18.95
CA ASP A 99 8.90 -8.52 -19.21
C ASP A 99 7.48 -8.94 -18.84
N PHE A 100 6.77 -9.54 -19.80
CA PHE A 100 5.38 -9.98 -19.65
C PHE A 100 5.20 -11.28 -18.85
N ASN A 101 6.27 -11.85 -18.28
CA ASN A 101 6.25 -13.10 -17.52
C ASN A 101 7.28 -13.04 -16.40
N LEU A 102 6.94 -12.39 -15.30
CA LEU A 102 7.78 -12.37 -14.11
C LEU A 102 7.92 -13.76 -13.51
N ASN A 103 9.15 -14.15 -13.20
CA ASN A 103 9.42 -15.27 -12.32
C ASN A 103 9.64 -14.81 -10.87
N GLU A 104 9.72 -15.79 -9.96
CA GLU A 104 9.85 -15.58 -8.51
C GLU A 104 11.10 -14.75 -8.14
N ILE A 105 12.21 -14.97 -8.83
CA ILE A 105 13.46 -14.22 -8.60
C ILE A 105 13.28 -12.75 -9.00
N GLN A 106 12.70 -12.51 -10.17
CA GLN A 106 12.44 -11.14 -10.65
C GLN A 106 11.50 -10.38 -9.72
N ILE A 107 10.50 -11.06 -9.13
CA ILE A 107 9.62 -10.46 -8.12
C ILE A 107 10.41 -10.00 -6.91
N ILE A 108 11.30 -10.84 -6.38
CA ILE A 108 12.10 -10.47 -5.21
C ILE A 108 12.97 -9.25 -5.50
N GLU A 109 13.62 -9.21 -6.66
CA GLU A 109 14.44 -8.07 -7.09
C GLU A 109 13.62 -6.77 -7.17
N ILE A 110 12.41 -6.86 -7.75
CA ILE A 110 11.47 -5.74 -7.83
C ILE A 110 11.13 -5.22 -6.43
N LEU A 111 10.72 -6.11 -5.52
CA LEU A 111 10.29 -5.72 -4.18
C LEU A 111 11.44 -5.19 -3.32
N GLN A 112 12.64 -5.76 -3.47
CA GLN A 112 13.85 -5.23 -2.84
C GLN A 112 14.16 -3.82 -3.31
N GLY A 113 14.03 -3.55 -4.61
CA GLY A 113 14.20 -2.21 -5.18
C GLY A 113 13.20 -1.21 -4.62
N LEU A 114 11.94 -1.62 -4.50
CA LEU A 114 10.87 -0.78 -3.96
C LEU A 114 11.03 -0.51 -2.46
N ASN A 115 11.50 -1.49 -1.69
CA ASN A 115 11.83 -1.33 -0.28
C ASN A 115 13.18 -0.60 -0.05
N LYS A 116 13.80 -0.09 -1.13
CA LYS A 116 15.13 0.56 -1.19
C LYS A 116 16.20 -0.23 -0.44
N GLY A 117 16.18 -1.56 -0.57
CA GLY A 117 17.15 -2.48 0.02
C GLY A 117 17.33 -2.29 1.53
N ASP A 118 18.39 -1.58 1.92
CA ASP A 118 18.88 -1.49 3.29
C ASP A 118 18.06 -0.61 4.24
N ARG A 119 17.20 0.27 3.70
CA ARG A 119 16.44 1.22 4.53
C ARG A 119 15.14 0.66 5.07
N ASP A 120 14.68 -0.46 4.52
CA ASP A 120 13.43 -1.12 4.88
C ASP A 120 12.27 -0.12 5.08
N ILE A 121 12.13 0.79 4.10
CA ILE A 121 11.25 1.97 4.21
C ILE A 121 9.82 1.55 4.51
N TRP A 122 9.39 0.45 3.90
CA TRP A 122 8.05 -0.07 4.04
C TRP A 122 7.95 -1.22 5.02
N GLN A 123 9.02 -1.52 5.78
CA GLN A 123 9.01 -2.54 6.84
C GLN A 123 8.57 -3.93 6.37
N ILE A 124 8.99 -4.33 5.17
CA ILE A 124 8.68 -5.64 4.59
C ILE A 124 9.91 -6.55 4.49
N LYS A 125 11.06 -6.17 5.05
CA LYS A 125 12.29 -6.96 4.94
C LYS A 125 12.13 -8.41 5.41
N GLY A 126 11.46 -8.64 6.54
CA GLY A 126 11.19 -10.00 7.02
C GLY A 126 10.36 -10.82 6.04
N ASN A 127 9.29 -10.23 5.49
CA ASN A 127 8.47 -10.87 4.46
C ASN A 127 9.26 -11.19 3.19
N LEU A 128 10.20 -10.31 2.80
CA LEU A 128 11.08 -10.54 1.65
C LEU A 128 12.09 -11.66 1.88
N GLU A 129 12.63 -11.77 3.09
CA GLU A 129 13.51 -12.88 3.48
C GLU A 129 12.74 -14.22 3.42
N GLU A 130 11.53 -14.28 3.99
CA GLU A 130 10.65 -15.45 3.90
C GLU A 130 10.28 -15.78 2.44
N LEU A 131 9.95 -14.77 1.64
CA LEU A 131 9.61 -14.98 0.23
C LEU A 131 10.81 -15.53 -0.58
N ALA A 132 12.02 -15.08 -0.26
CA ALA A 132 13.25 -15.57 -0.90
C ALA A 132 13.58 -17.03 -0.54
N GLU A 133 13.21 -17.49 0.66
CA GLU A 133 13.37 -18.90 1.04
C GLU A 133 12.39 -19.84 0.31
N LEU A 134 11.29 -19.29 -0.22
CA LEU A 134 10.23 -20.05 -0.90
C LEU A 134 10.36 -20.04 -2.42
N VAL A 135 11.45 -19.54 -2.99
CA VAL A 135 11.64 -19.52 -4.44
C VAL A 135 11.56 -20.95 -5.00
N PHE A 136 10.73 -21.13 -6.02
CA PHE A 136 10.38 -22.43 -6.63
C PHE A 136 9.54 -23.38 -5.76
N GLU A 137 9.06 -22.92 -4.60
CA GLU A 137 8.15 -23.69 -3.76
C GLU A 137 6.69 -23.30 -4.06
N ASP A 138 5.78 -24.27 -3.96
CA ASP A 138 4.33 -24.06 -4.20
C ASP A 138 3.74 -22.97 -3.29
N SER A 139 4.32 -22.74 -2.11
CA SER A 139 3.89 -21.71 -1.16
C SER A 139 4.36 -20.30 -1.50
N PHE A 140 5.20 -20.11 -2.53
CA PHE A 140 5.72 -18.80 -2.93
C PHE A 140 4.60 -17.80 -3.19
N GLN A 141 3.59 -18.21 -3.95
CA GLN A 141 2.51 -17.33 -4.39
C GLN A 141 1.66 -16.81 -3.24
N SER A 142 1.33 -17.66 -2.27
CA SER A 142 0.62 -17.24 -1.07
C SER A 142 1.45 -16.29 -0.20
N GLN A 143 2.76 -16.53 -0.08
CA GLN A 143 3.65 -15.61 0.63
C GLN A 143 3.84 -14.29 -0.13
N PHE A 144 3.86 -14.33 -1.45
CA PHE A 144 3.95 -13.15 -2.30
C PHE A 144 2.72 -12.28 -2.12
N TRP A 145 1.53 -12.87 -2.18
CA TRP A 145 0.27 -12.19 -1.87
C TRP A 145 0.32 -11.50 -0.50
N LEU A 146 0.72 -12.22 0.56
CA LEU A 146 0.87 -11.66 1.91
C LEU A 146 1.83 -10.47 1.94
N THR A 147 2.96 -10.59 1.25
CA THR A 147 3.99 -9.54 1.17
C THR A 147 3.44 -8.28 0.51
N ILE A 148 2.68 -8.42 -0.58
CA ILE A 148 2.07 -7.29 -1.29
C ILE A 148 0.96 -6.64 -0.46
N SER A 149 0.09 -7.43 0.16
CA SER A 149 -0.95 -6.89 1.05
C SER A 149 -0.34 -6.10 2.22
N GLN A 150 0.76 -6.59 2.79
CA GLN A 150 1.48 -5.90 3.86
C GLN A 150 2.13 -4.61 3.36
N LEU A 151 2.76 -4.64 2.18
CA LEU A 151 3.37 -3.48 1.56
C LEU A 151 2.33 -2.36 1.34
N ILE A 152 1.20 -2.67 0.71
CA ILE A 152 0.10 -1.71 0.48
C ILE A 152 -0.43 -1.16 1.80
N SER A 153 -0.57 -2.01 2.82
CA SER A 153 -0.99 -1.60 4.15
C SER A 153 -0.04 -0.61 4.81
N ASN A 154 1.28 -0.84 4.67
CA ASN A 154 2.32 -0.01 5.24
C ASN A 154 2.45 1.33 4.49
N ILE A 155 2.36 1.32 3.17
CA ILE A 155 2.27 2.55 2.36
C ILE A 155 1.07 3.38 2.83
N ASN A 156 -0.12 2.78 2.91
CA ASN A 156 -1.32 3.50 3.32
C ASN A 156 -1.23 4.06 4.76
N ALA A 157 -0.60 3.32 5.67
CA ALA A 157 -0.42 3.75 7.06
C ALA A 157 0.52 4.97 7.15
N GLU A 158 1.67 4.93 6.46
CA GLU A 158 2.59 6.06 6.41
C GLU A 158 1.90 7.32 5.85
N LEU A 159 1.12 7.17 4.79
CA LEU A 159 0.40 8.29 4.19
C LEU A 159 -0.68 8.87 5.10
N THR A 160 -1.35 8.01 5.86
CA THR A 160 -2.31 8.45 6.89
C THR A 160 -1.61 9.33 7.92
N VAL A 161 -0.41 8.95 8.38
CA VAL A 161 0.41 9.76 9.31
C VAL A 161 0.82 11.09 8.68
N TRP A 162 1.14 11.11 7.39
CA TRP A 162 1.47 12.36 6.69
C TRP A 162 0.29 13.31 6.53
N VAL A 163 -0.90 12.78 6.24
CA VAL A 163 -2.14 13.54 6.22
C VAL A 163 -2.47 14.09 7.59
N ASP A 164 -2.25 13.32 8.65
CA ASP A 164 -2.42 13.76 10.04
C ASP A 164 -1.52 14.96 10.39
N ASN A 165 -0.28 14.98 9.88
CA ASN A 165 0.68 16.07 10.07
C ASN A 165 0.32 17.40 9.35
N LEU A 166 -0.77 17.47 8.59
CA LEU A 166 -1.25 18.72 7.96
C LEU A 166 -1.94 19.68 8.94
N LEU A 167 -2.19 19.24 10.17
CA LEU A 167 -2.89 19.96 11.24
C LEU A 167 -1.96 20.82 12.08
#